data_AF-A0A060ZBM5-F1
#
_entry.id   AF-A0A060ZBM5-F1
#
_cell.length_a   1.000
_cell.length_b   1.000
_cell.length_c   1.000
_cell.angle_alpha   90.00
_cell.angle_beta   90.00
_cell.angle_gamma   90.00
#
_symmetry.space_group_name_H-M   'P 1'
#
loop_
_entity.id
_entity.type
_entity.pdbx_description
1 polymer ?
#
loop_
_entity_poly.entity_id
_entity_poly.type
_entity_poly.pdbx_seq_one_letter_code
_entity_poly.pdbx_strand_id
1 'polypeptide(L)'
;MCEGSVYSCPRALSLFFPNEEEIHISGYQVHQGGRRLILPQTIGGVFIERLADYLLVKSVFGFSLAWDGGSGVYLKMSEQHHGTPCGLCGNYNNLPNDDLTTARGVQTEEPAVFANSWSVDLPHERGCPLVDIDFTGPCHSESDMDVRPVCLSVWNPVA
;
A
#
# COMPACT_ATOMS: atom_id res chain seq x y z
N MET A 1 5.29 10.54 -13.70
CA MET A 1 3.98 10.75 -14.37
C MET A 1 3.43 9.38 -14.72
N CYS A 2 2.14 9.15 -14.50
CA CYS A 2 1.51 7.89 -14.87
C CYS A 2 1.30 7.87 -16.39
N GLU A 3 1.76 6.84 -17.08
CA GLU A 3 1.59 6.72 -18.53
C GLU A 3 0.20 6.18 -18.85
N GLY A 4 -0.70 7.06 -19.30
CA GLY A 4 -2.00 6.70 -19.88
C GLY A 4 -3.13 6.39 -18.89
N SER A 5 -2.85 5.79 -17.72
CA SER A 5 -3.87 5.43 -16.73
C SER A 5 -3.35 5.59 -15.29
N VAL A 6 -4.26 5.75 -14.32
CA VAL A 6 -3.94 5.72 -12.89
C VAL A 6 -3.45 4.34 -12.42
N TYR A 7 -3.74 3.28 -13.18
CA TYR A 7 -3.33 1.92 -12.83
C TYR A 7 -1.88 1.60 -13.18
N SER A 8 -1.29 2.33 -14.14
CA SER A 8 0.09 2.17 -14.62
C SER A 8 1.09 3.09 -13.90
N CYS A 9 0.66 3.81 -12.86
CA CYS A 9 1.56 4.65 -12.08
C CYS A 9 2.67 3.79 -11.43
N PRO A 10 3.95 4.22 -11.51
CA PRO A 10 4.99 3.67 -10.66
C PRO A 10 4.63 3.86 -9.19
N ARG A 11 4.85 2.84 -8.38
CA ARG A 11 4.60 2.87 -6.93
C ARG A 11 5.89 2.61 -6.17
N ALA A 12 5.95 3.14 -4.97
CA ALA A 12 7.07 3.01 -4.06
C ALA A 12 6.55 2.89 -2.63
N LEU A 13 7.39 2.36 -1.75
CA LEU A 13 7.14 2.28 -0.32
C LEU A 13 8.17 3.12 0.42
N SER A 14 7.71 3.89 1.39
CA SER A 14 8.56 4.60 2.34
C SER A 14 8.29 4.04 3.72
N LEU A 15 9.34 3.53 4.37
CA LEU A 15 9.27 2.97 5.71
C LEU A 15 10.00 3.89 6.68
N PHE A 16 9.32 4.25 7.76
CA PHE A 16 9.82 5.14 8.81
C PHE A 16 9.91 4.36 10.12
N PHE A 17 11.10 4.38 10.73
CA PHE A 17 11.36 3.74 12.01
C PHE A 17 11.95 4.75 13.00
N PRO A 18 11.69 4.62 14.31
CA PRO A 18 12.24 5.52 15.29
C PRO A 18 13.77 5.56 15.24
N ASN A 19 14.34 6.77 15.15
CA ASN A 19 15.78 7.03 15.09
C ASN A 19 16.52 6.49 13.85
N GLU A 20 15.80 6.08 12.81
CA GLU A 20 16.38 5.66 11.53
C GLU A 20 15.99 6.65 10.43
N GLU A 21 16.85 6.76 9.41
CA GLU A 21 16.49 7.49 8.18
C GLU A 21 15.44 6.71 7.39
N GLU A 22 14.67 7.42 6.58
CA GLU A 22 13.67 6.83 5.66
C GLU A 22 14.30 5.74 4.79
N ILE A 23 13.65 4.57 4.79
CA ILE A 23 13.96 3.49 3.86
C ILE A 23 12.96 3.58 2.71
N HIS A 24 13.46 3.98 1.54
CA HIS A 24 12.67 4.12 0.33
C HIS A 24 12.86 2.92 -0.61
N ILE A 25 11.76 2.33 -1.06
CA ILE A 25 11.72 1.12 -1.89
C ILE A 25 10.97 1.42 -3.17
N SER A 26 11.64 1.27 -4.32
CA SER A 26 11.03 1.39 -5.65
C SER A 26 11.42 0.20 -6.52
N GLY A 27 10.43 -0.51 -7.05
CA GLY A 27 10.65 -1.83 -7.63
C GLY A 27 11.31 -2.78 -6.61
N TYR A 28 12.50 -3.27 -6.93
CA TYR A 28 13.32 -4.09 -6.03
C TYR A 28 14.57 -3.36 -5.51
N GLN A 29 14.60 -2.03 -5.62
CA GLN A 29 15.72 -1.22 -5.16
C GLN A 29 15.39 -0.58 -3.81
N VAL A 30 16.31 -0.73 -2.85
CA VAL A 30 16.18 -0.16 -1.50
C VAL A 30 17.22 0.94 -1.34
N HIS A 31 16.76 2.11 -0.89
CA HIS A 31 17.59 3.28 -0.62
C HIS A 31 17.40 3.76 0.82
N GLN A 32 18.47 4.20 1.45
CA GLN A 32 18.45 4.89 2.74
C GLN A 32 19.50 6.01 2.71
N GLY A 33 19.12 7.23 3.12
CA GLY A 33 20.05 8.38 3.08
C GLY A 33 20.60 8.71 1.69
N GLY A 34 19.80 8.49 0.64
CA GLY A 34 20.22 8.63 -0.76
C GLY A 34 21.18 7.55 -1.26
N ARG A 35 21.51 6.53 -0.45
CA ARG A 35 22.40 5.44 -0.83
C ARG A 35 21.62 4.17 -1.11
N ARG A 36 21.92 3.54 -2.24
CA ARG A 36 21.37 2.22 -2.58
C ARG A 36 22.00 1.14 -1.69
N LEU A 37 21.16 0.32 -1.09
CA LEU A 37 21.56 -0.81 -0.24
C LEU A 37 21.62 -2.12 -1.04
N ILE A 38 22.49 -3.04 -0.64
CA ILE A 38 22.67 -4.36 -1.28
C ILE A 38 22.02 -5.43 -0.40
N LEU A 39 20.89 -6.00 -0.83
CA LEU A 39 20.16 -6.99 -0.05
C LEU A 39 20.88 -8.37 0.00
N PRO A 40 20.73 -9.14 1.09
CA PRO A 40 19.94 -8.83 2.29
C PRO A 40 20.65 -7.83 3.23
N GLN A 41 19.88 -7.04 3.98
CA GLN A 41 20.39 -6.05 4.95
C GLN A 41 19.56 -6.02 6.23
N THR A 42 20.18 -5.57 7.33
CA THR A 42 19.49 -5.26 8.59
C THR A 42 19.76 -3.82 9.00
N ILE A 43 18.70 -3.06 9.26
CA ILE A 43 18.75 -1.63 9.64
C ILE A 43 17.85 -1.46 10.86
N GLY A 44 18.36 -1.03 12.01
CA GLY A 44 17.52 -0.73 13.18
C GLY A 44 16.55 -1.84 13.63
N GLY A 45 16.93 -3.11 13.49
CA GLY A 45 16.03 -4.25 13.79
C GLY A 45 15.04 -4.62 12.67
N VAL A 46 15.24 -4.06 11.48
CA VAL A 46 14.46 -4.34 10.27
C VAL A 46 15.33 -5.11 9.30
N PHE A 47 14.98 -6.37 9.06
CA PHE A 47 15.64 -7.21 8.07
C PHE A 47 14.92 -7.13 6.74
N ILE A 48 15.66 -6.85 5.67
CA ILE A 48 15.14 -6.67 4.33
C ILE A 48 15.86 -7.65 3.40
N GLU A 49 15.11 -8.44 2.66
CA GLU A 49 15.64 -9.41 1.69
C GLU A 49 14.79 -9.43 0.42
N ARG A 50 15.39 -9.83 -0.70
CA ARG A 50 14.63 -10.19 -1.90
C ARG A 50 14.54 -11.72 -1.96
N LEU A 51 13.32 -12.23 -2.02
CA LEU A 51 13.04 -13.64 -2.18
C LEU A 51 12.10 -13.83 -3.37
N ALA A 52 12.62 -14.47 -4.43
CA ALA A 52 11.95 -14.56 -5.73
C ALA A 52 11.50 -13.16 -6.22
N ASP A 53 10.20 -13.01 -6.47
CA ASP A 53 9.58 -11.77 -6.96
C ASP A 53 9.03 -10.90 -5.83
N TYR A 54 9.45 -11.15 -4.58
CA TYR A 54 9.05 -10.35 -3.44
C TYR A 54 10.26 -9.72 -2.75
N LEU A 55 10.05 -8.48 -2.30
CA LEU A 55 10.89 -7.85 -1.30
C LEU A 55 10.20 -8.03 0.06
N LEU A 56 10.87 -8.75 0.96
CA LEU A 56 10.37 -9.06 2.29
C LEU A 56 11.03 -8.15 3.31
N VAL A 57 10.20 -7.57 4.18
CA VAL A 57 10.61 -6.77 5.32
C VAL A 57 10.13 -7.48 6.57
N LYS A 58 11.05 -7.84 7.46
CA LYS A 58 10.76 -8.45 8.75
C LYS A 58 11.25 -7.51 9.83
N SER A 59 10.36 -7.08 10.70
CA SER A 59 10.70 -6.13 11.75
C SER A 59 10.58 -6.76 13.14
N VAL A 60 11.52 -6.42 14.03
CA VAL A 60 11.40 -6.71 15.46
C VAL A 60 10.23 -5.95 16.12
N PHE A 61 9.68 -4.93 15.46
CA PHE A 61 8.52 -4.17 15.93
C PHE A 61 7.19 -4.92 15.75
N GLY A 62 7.21 -6.22 15.41
CA GLY A 62 5.99 -7.04 15.38
C GLY A 62 5.16 -6.87 14.11
N PHE A 63 5.76 -6.47 13.00
CA PHE A 63 5.11 -6.52 11.69
C PHE A 63 6.06 -7.06 10.62
N SER A 64 5.49 -7.54 9.53
CA SER A 64 6.19 -7.94 8.32
C SER A 64 5.47 -7.42 7.09
N LEU A 65 6.22 -7.05 6.07
CA LEU A 65 5.71 -6.56 4.80
C LEU A 65 6.28 -7.40 3.65
N ALA A 66 5.46 -7.68 2.65
CA ALA A 66 5.90 -8.22 1.36
C ALA A 66 5.45 -7.28 0.24
N TRP A 67 6.38 -6.95 -0.64
CA TRP A 67 6.17 -6.09 -1.80
C TRP A 67 6.47 -6.85 -3.08
N ASP A 68 5.55 -6.85 -4.04
CA ASP A 68 5.68 -7.57 -5.32
C ASP A 68 6.53 -6.83 -6.37
N GLY A 69 7.12 -5.69 -6.03
CA GLY A 69 7.87 -4.87 -6.98
C GLY A 69 7.02 -3.92 -7.82
N GLY A 70 5.69 -3.99 -7.73
CA GLY A 70 4.76 -3.29 -8.60
C GLY A 70 3.64 -2.56 -7.88
N SER A 71 2.66 -3.28 -7.33
CA SER A 71 1.46 -2.68 -6.72
C SER A 71 0.96 -3.40 -5.48
N GLY A 72 1.21 -4.70 -5.37
CA GLY A 72 0.78 -5.52 -4.24
C GLY A 72 1.67 -5.31 -3.02
N VAL A 73 1.08 -4.73 -1.97
CA VAL A 73 1.67 -4.67 -0.63
C VAL A 73 0.88 -5.61 0.28
N TYR A 74 1.58 -6.52 0.95
CA TYR A 74 1.00 -7.40 1.95
C TYR A 74 1.59 -7.03 3.31
N LEU A 75 0.77 -6.47 4.19
CA LEU A 75 1.17 -6.15 5.55
C LEU A 75 0.58 -7.19 6.50
N LYS A 76 1.42 -7.71 7.39
CA LYS A 76 1.01 -8.58 8.49
C LYS A 76 1.53 -7.98 9.79
N MET A 77 0.65 -7.91 10.78
CA MET A 77 0.96 -7.36 12.09
C MET A 77 0.71 -8.42 13.17
N SER A 78 1.45 -8.33 14.27
CA SER A 78 1.24 -9.19 15.43
C SER A 78 0.07 -8.68 16.28
N GLU A 79 -0.58 -9.58 17.01
CA GLU A 79 -1.69 -9.28 17.93
C GLU A 79 -1.34 -8.23 19.01
N GLN A 80 -0.05 -7.97 19.25
CA GLN A 80 0.39 -6.93 20.18
C GLN A 80 -0.03 -5.52 19.73
N HIS A 81 -0.37 -5.36 18.46
CA HIS A 81 -0.85 -4.11 17.88
C HIS A 81 -2.37 -4.08 17.71
N HIS A 82 -3.12 -5.02 18.28
CA HIS A 82 -4.58 -5.01 18.16
C HIS A 82 -5.18 -3.67 18.64
N GLY A 83 -5.92 -2.97 17.77
CA GLY A 83 -6.56 -1.69 18.06
C GLY A 83 -5.63 -0.48 18.11
N THR A 84 -4.36 -0.59 17.71
CA THR A 84 -3.39 0.52 17.75
C THR A 84 -3.10 1.20 16.41
N PRO A 85 -3.13 0.52 15.24
CA PRO A 85 -2.92 1.16 13.97
C PRO A 85 -3.97 2.21 13.65
N CYS A 86 -3.61 3.09 12.73
CA CYS A 86 -4.54 3.94 12.01
C CYS A 86 -4.00 4.14 10.59
N GLY A 87 -4.88 4.43 9.65
CA GLY A 87 -4.53 4.61 8.24
C GLY A 87 -5.49 3.89 7.31
N LEU A 88 -5.06 3.74 6.06
CA LEU A 88 -5.84 3.07 5.01
C LEU A 88 -6.10 1.58 5.28
N CYS A 89 -5.34 0.95 6.18
CA CYS A 89 -5.54 -0.44 6.61
C CYS A 89 -6.46 -0.58 7.82
N GLY A 90 -7.17 0.48 8.23
CA GLY A 90 -8.05 0.47 9.39
C GLY A 90 -7.31 0.53 10.73
N ASN A 91 -7.97 0.07 11.79
CA ASN A 91 -7.46 0.16 13.16
C ASN A 91 -7.12 -1.20 13.80
N TYR A 92 -7.34 -2.31 13.09
CA TYR A 92 -7.02 -3.67 13.52
C TYR A 92 -7.66 -4.06 14.88
N ASN A 93 -8.93 -3.69 15.11
CA ASN A 93 -9.67 -4.03 16.33
C ASN A 93 -10.72 -5.15 16.17
N ASN A 94 -10.74 -5.84 15.00
CA ASN A 94 -11.72 -6.85 14.59
C ASN A 94 -13.18 -6.33 14.41
N LEU A 95 -13.38 -5.02 14.25
CA LEU A 95 -14.69 -4.39 14.00
C LEU A 95 -14.69 -3.70 12.62
N PRO A 96 -15.03 -4.41 11.53
CA PRO A 96 -14.90 -3.86 10.16
C PRO A 96 -15.75 -2.62 9.90
N ASN A 97 -16.77 -2.37 10.73
CA ASN A 97 -17.67 -1.23 10.54
C ASN A 97 -16.98 0.10 10.82
N ASP A 98 -15.94 0.15 11.66
CA ASP A 98 -15.23 1.40 12.02
C ASP A 98 -13.91 1.61 11.27
N ASP A 99 -13.54 0.70 10.36
CA ASP A 99 -12.28 0.78 9.62
C ASP A 99 -12.20 1.99 8.70
N LEU A 100 -13.35 2.49 8.21
CA LEU A 100 -13.45 3.73 7.44
C LEU A 100 -13.45 4.98 8.36
N THR A 101 -12.48 5.04 9.26
CA THR A 101 -12.23 6.21 10.12
C THR A 101 -11.21 7.14 9.47
N THR A 102 -11.62 8.38 9.19
CA THR A 102 -10.76 9.41 8.59
C THR A 102 -9.56 9.75 9.48
N ALA A 103 -8.53 10.38 8.92
CA ALA A 103 -7.36 10.85 9.67
C ALA A 103 -7.69 11.84 10.81
N ARG A 104 -8.90 12.40 10.83
CA ARG A 104 -9.42 13.27 11.90
C ARG A 104 -10.23 12.53 12.97
N GLY A 105 -10.33 11.20 12.89
CA GLY A 105 -11.08 10.37 13.83
C GLY A 105 -12.59 10.35 13.59
N VAL A 106 -13.05 10.72 12.39
CA VAL A 106 -14.48 10.71 12.02
C VAL A 106 -14.77 9.52 11.13
N GLN A 107 -15.75 8.69 11.49
CA GLN A 107 -16.22 7.56 10.69
C GLN A 107 -17.03 8.03 9.47
N THR A 108 -16.88 7.34 8.35
CA THR A 108 -17.63 7.61 7.11
C THR A 108 -17.97 6.31 6.40
N GLU A 109 -19.05 6.31 5.62
CA GLU A 109 -19.39 5.21 4.71
C GLU A 109 -18.79 5.41 3.31
N GLU A 110 -18.15 6.56 3.06
CA GLU A 110 -17.66 6.97 1.74
C GLU A 110 -16.16 6.66 1.60
N PRO A 111 -15.75 5.67 0.78
CA PRO A 111 -14.35 5.27 0.65
C PRO A 111 -13.45 6.40 0.12
N ALA A 112 -13.95 7.24 -0.78
CA ALA A 112 -13.20 8.39 -1.30
C ALA A 112 -12.94 9.43 -0.20
N VAL A 113 -13.92 9.72 0.66
CA VAL A 113 -13.77 10.64 1.79
C VAL A 113 -12.75 10.08 2.80
N PHE A 114 -12.85 8.80 3.12
CA PHE A 114 -11.89 8.09 3.96
C PHE A 114 -10.47 8.17 3.38
N ALA A 115 -10.26 7.73 2.14
CA ALA A 115 -8.93 7.62 1.54
C ALA A 115 -8.27 8.98 1.32
N ASN A 116 -9.04 9.98 0.85
CA ASN A 116 -8.55 11.34 0.68
C ASN A 116 -8.08 11.96 2.01
N SER A 117 -8.71 11.61 3.14
CA SER A 117 -8.32 12.16 4.44
C SER A 117 -6.92 11.71 4.90
N TRP A 118 -6.43 10.58 4.36
CA TRP A 118 -5.13 9.99 4.68
C TRP A 118 -4.01 10.41 3.71
N SER A 119 -4.29 11.34 2.77
CA SER A 119 -3.25 11.87 1.88
C SER A 119 -2.16 12.57 2.69
N VAL A 120 -0.89 12.29 2.36
CA VAL A 120 0.26 12.96 2.96
C VAL A 120 0.86 13.91 1.93
N ASP A 121 0.93 15.19 2.27
CA ASP A 121 1.62 16.18 1.45
C ASP A 121 3.14 16.06 1.65
N LEU A 122 3.85 15.74 0.56
CA LEU A 122 5.30 15.68 0.58
C LEU A 122 5.92 17.07 0.34
N PRO A 123 6.96 17.46 1.08
CA PRO A 123 7.67 18.71 0.83
C PRO A 123 8.17 18.77 -0.62
N HIS A 124 7.95 19.91 -1.28
CA HIS A 124 8.37 20.16 -2.66
C HIS A 124 7.63 19.35 -3.75
N GLU A 125 6.60 18.60 -3.38
CA GLU A 125 5.69 17.98 -4.35
C GLU A 125 4.39 18.78 -4.46
N ARG A 126 3.70 18.63 -5.60
CA ARG A 126 2.34 19.17 -5.72
C ARG A 126 1.41 18.27 -4.92
N GLY A 127 0.51 18.87 -4.14
CA GLY A 127 -0.52 18.12 -3.43
C GLY A 127 -1.31 17.21 -4.37
N CYS A 128 -1.65 16.03 -3.88
CA CYS A 128 -2.47 15.09 -4.64
C CYS A 128 -3.88 15.66 -4.83
N PRO A 129 -4.44 15.63 -6.05
CA PRO A 129 -5.84 15.98 -6.24
C PRO A 129 -6.74 14.99 -5.48
N LEU A 130 -7.86 15.49 -4.96
CA LEU A 130 -8.86 14.65 -4.30
C LEU A 130 -9.52 13.73 -5.32
N VAL A 131 -9.76 12.49 -4.91
CA VAL A 131 -10.56 11.52 -5.68
C VAL A 131 -12.05 11.80 -5.45
N ASP A 132 -12.85 11.78 -6.51
CA ASP A 132 -14.30 11.94 -6.44
C ASP A 132 -14.99 10.70 -5.84
N ILE A 133 -16.14 10.89 -5.21
CA ILE A 133 -16.98 9.84 -4.65
C ILE A 133 -17.52 8.93 -5.77
N ASP A 134 -17.74 9.47 -6.96
CA ASP A 134 -18.28 8.75 -8.12
C ASP A 134 -17.21 8.09 -9.00
N PHE A 135 -15.99 7.90 -8.48
CA PHE A 135 -14.87 7.35 -9.24
C PHE A 135 -15.23 6.05 -9.98
N THR A 136 -15.44 6.16 -11.29
CA THR A 136 -15.79 5.03 -12.15
C THR A 136 -14.58 4.16 -12.45
N GLY A 137 -14.74 2.86 -12.25
CA GLY A 137 -13.74 1.87 -12.63
C GLY A 137 -13.50 1.78 -14.15
N PRO A 138 -12.41 1.13 -14.57
CA PRO A 138 -11.96 1.10 -15.97
C PRO A 138 -12.91 0.35 -16.90
N CYS A 139 -13.76 -0.54 -16.37
CA CYS A 139 -14.74 -1.31 -17.13
C CYS A 139 -15.86 -0.46 -17.75
N HIS A 140 -16.01 0.81 -17.34
CA HIS A 140 -16.95 1.73 -17.97
C HIS A 140 -16.47 2.24 -19.33
N SER A 141 -15.18 2.17 -19.61
CA SER A 141 -14.64 2.42 -20.96
C SER A 141 -14.61 1.10 -21.75
N GLU A 142 -15.27 1.09 -22.90
CA GLU A 142 -15.52 0.01 -23.90
C GLU A 142 -14.29 -0.82 -24.39
N SER A 143 -13.40 -1.26 -23.50
CA SER A 143 -12.34 -2.26 -23.79
C SER A 143 -12.63 -3.61 -23.12
N ASP A 144 -13.84 -3.76 -22.61
CA ASP A 144 -14.28 -4.77 -21.65
C ASP A 144 -14.70 -6.12 -22.28
N MET A 145 -14.32 -6.37 -23.55
CA MET A 145 -14.59 -7.68 -24.19
C MET A 145 -13.54 -8.75 -23.81
N ASP A 146 -12.32 -8.38 -23.43
CA ASP A 146 -11.21 -9.33 -23.23
C ASP A 146 -10.97 -9.75 -21.76
N VAL A 147 -11.40 -8.97 -20.76
CA VAL A 147 -11.16 -9.26 -19.33
C VAL A 147 -12.23 -10.14 -18.68
N ARG A 148 -13.48 -10.07 -19.15
CA ARG A 148 -14.62 -10.81 -18.56
C ARG A 148 -14.40 -12.33 -18.50
N PRO A 149 -13.92 -13.00 -19.56
CA PRO A 149 -13.69 -14.45 -19.51
C PRO A 149 -12.65 -14.85 -18.45
N VAL A 150 -11.61 -14.02 -18.29
CA VAL A 150 -10.55 -14.23 -17.30
C VAL A 150 -11.10 -14.08 -15.87
N CYS A 151 -11.93 -13.07 -15.61
CA CYS A 151 -12.53 -12.91 -14.27
C CYS A 151 -13.53 -14.03 -13.95
N LEU A 152 -14.26 -14.53 -14.94
CA LEU A 152 -15.23 -15.63 -14.74
C LEU A 152 -14.55 -16.95 -14.38
N SER A 153 -13.34 -17.22 -14.86
CA SER A 153 -12.61 -18.45 -14.50
C SER A 153 -12.19 -18.48 -13.02
N VAL A 154 -11.98 -17.31 -12.41
CA VAL A 154 -11.74 -17.18 -10.96
C VAL A 154 -13.01 -17.50 -10.16
N TRP A 155 -14.18 -17.09 -10.66
CA TRP A 155 -15.46 -17.32 -10.00
C TRP A 155 -15.97 -18.75 -10.14
N ASN A 156 -15.72 -19.39 -11.30
CA ASN A 156 -16.07 -20.78 -11.57
C ASN A 156 -14.81 -21.62 -11.82
N PRO A 157 -14.06 -21.99 -10.77
CA PRO A 157 -12.81 -22.75 -10.92
C PRO A 157 -13.01 -24.22 -11.37
N VAL A 158 -14.22 -24.63 -11.76
CA VAL A 158 -14.58 -26.04 -12.04
C VAL A 158 -15.37 -26.24 -13.35
N ALA A 159 -15.24 -25.33 -14.32
CA ALA A 159 -15.79 -25.51 -15.67
C ALA A 159 -14.71 -25.92 -16.68
#